data_AF-A0A497E273-F1
#
_entry.id   AF-A0A497E273-F1
#
_cell.length_a   1.000
_cell.length_b   1.000
_cell.length_c   1.000
_cell.angle_alpha   90.00
_cell.angle_beta   90.00
_cell.angle_gamma   90.00
#
_symmetry.space_group_name_H-M   'P 1'
#
loop_
_entity.id
_entity.type
_entity.pdbx_description
1 polymer ?
#
loop_
_entity_poly.entity_id
_entity_poly.type
_entity_poly.pdbx_seq_one_letter_code
_entity_poly.pdbx_strand_id
1 'polypeptide(L)'
;MKRENTADKVFTVREASRYLLISPSTIYRYIKKGTVPSFKERGRWKLKKSDLARWRKEREKKPAVKWRPLGFSDLQTGGRVVPIKSLRLMDSIGCWHRYRVSTVQGILNQKATKVPAWARLAKDKEGKIGVLVTGAHFGLLKIGRSRQSQPYFLTSFDALSKRAQKALLNQIDYELLEEGGTILAKERKETN
;
A
#
# COMPACT_ATOMS: atom_id res chain seq x y z
N MET A 1 -38.52 -15.48 -25.85
CA MET A 1 -37.26 -14.87 -25.39
C MET A 1 -36.09 -15.62 -26.00
N LYS A 2 -35.40 -15.03 -27.00
CA LYS A 2 -34.21 -15.65 -27.61
C LYS A 2 -33.07 -15.63 -26.58
N ARG A 3 -32.55 -16.80 -26.21
CA ARG A 3 -31.26 -16.89 -25.51
C ARG A 3 -30.18 -16.51 -26.53
N GLU A 4 -29.64 -15.29 -26.43
CA GLU A 4 -28.44 -14.93 -27.19
C GLU A 4 -27.30 -15.84 -26.73
N ASN A 5 -26.89 -16.72 -27.63
CA ASN A 5 -25.73 -17.56 -27.49
C ASN A 5 -24.48 -16.68 -27.71
N THR A 6 -24.13 -15.85 -26.74
CA THR A 6 -22.99 -14.93 -26.86
C THR A 6 -21.72 -15.75 -26.68
N ALA A 7 -21.19 -16.28 -27.78
CA ALA A 7 -19.85 -16.86 -27.81
C ALA A 7 -18.87 -15.84 -27.20
N ASP A 8 -18.31 -16.16 -26.04
CA ASP A 8 -17.45 -15.25 -25.30
C ASP A 8 -16.22 -14.90 -26.15
N LYS A 9 -16.08 -13.62 -26.50
CA LYS A 9 -15.05 -13.17 -27.44
C LYS A 9 -13.67 -13.50 -26.86
N VAL A 10 -12.90 -14.29 -27.60
CA VAL A 10 -11.54 -14.67 -27.19
C VAL A 10 -10.52 -13.70 -27.79
N PHE A 11 -9.67 -13.14 -26.94
CA PHE A 11 -8.57 -12.26 -27.31
C PHE A 11 -7.23 -13.01 -27.41
N THR A 12 -6.43 -12.60 -28.38
CA THR A 12 -4.98 -12.81 -28.39
C THR A 12 -4.29 -11.90 -27.37
N VAL A 13 -3.03 -12.19 -27.04
CA VAL A 13 -2.22 -11.32 -26.15
C VAL A 13 -2.15 -9.87 -26.66
N ARG A 14 -2.10 -9.66 -27.98
CA ARG A 14 -2.07 -8.30 -28.58
C ARG A 14 -3.39 -7.55 -28.42
N GLU A 15 -4.51 -8.25 -28.51
CA GLU A 15 -5.84 -7.65 -28.32
C GLU A 15 -6.12 -7.39 -26.84
N ALA A 16 -5.77 -8.33 -25.97
CA ALA A 16 -5.83 -8.15 -24.52
C ALA A 16 -4.96 -6.96 -24.06
N SER A 17 -3.79 -6.77 -24.69
CA SER A 17 -2.90 -5.63 -24.46
C SER A 17 -3.58 -4.30 -24.76
N ARG A 18 -4.24 -4.20 -25.92
CA ARG A 18 -5.02 -3.02 -26.30
C ARG A 18 -6.23 -2.81 -25.39
N TYR A 19 -6.93 -3.88 -25.05
CA TYR A 19 -8.11 -3.82 -24.18
C TYR A 19 -7.79 -3.36 -22.75
N LEU A 20 -6.67 -3.82 -22.19
CA LEU A 20 -6.24 -3.48 -20.84
C LEU A 20 -5.36 -2.23 -20.77
N LEU A 21 -4.93 -1.68 -21.92
CA LEU A 21 -3.93 -0.60 -22.01
C LEU A 21 -2.61 -0.96 -21.32
N ILE A 22 -2.17 -2.21 -21.45
CA ILE A 22 -0.94 -2.75 -20.83
C ILE A 22 -0.05 -3.35 -21.93
N SER A 23 1.27 -3.25 -21.81
CA SER A 23 2.19 -3.81 -22.80
C SER A 23 2.01 -5.34 -22.98
N PRO A 24 2.17 -5.88 -24.20
CA PRO A 24 2.09 -7.33 -24.44
C PRO A 24 3.08 -8.12 -23.58
N SER A 25 4.28 -7.57 -23.34
CA SER A 25 5.31 -8.16 -22.48
C SER A 25 4.85 -8.32 -21.03
N THR A 26 4.06 -7.39 -20.52
CA THR A 26 3.48 -7.47 -19.17
C THR A 26 2.37 -8.51 -19.10
N ILE A 27 1.57 -8.66 -20.16
CA ILE A 27 0.57 -9.74 -20.24
C ILE A 27 1.25 -11.11 -20.25
N TYR A 28 2.29 -11.32 -21.05
CA TYR A 28 3.06 -12.56 -21.01
C TYR A 28 3.64 -12.84 -19.62
N ARG A 29 4.13 -11.81 -18.93
CA ARG A 29 4.60 -11.93 -17.55
C ARG A 29 3.47 -12.36 -16.61
N TYR A 30 2.26 -11.83 -16.76
CA TYR A 30 1.10 -12.23 -15.96
C TYR A 30 0.66 -13.66 -16.25
N ILE A 31 0.68 -14.08 -17.51
CA ILE A 31 0.40 -15.46 -17.91
C ILE A 31 1.41 -16.41 -17.27
N LYS A 32 2.72 -16.11 -17.37
CA LYS A 32 3.78 -16.91 -16.76
C LYS A 32 3.66 -17.02 -15.24
N LYS A 33 3.14 -15.99 -14.58
CA LYS A 33 2.87 -15.98 -13.14
C LYS A 33 1.53 -16.61 -12.74
N GLY A 34 0.69 -17.01 -13.70
CA GLY A 34 -0.67 -17.50 -13.44
C GLY A 34 -1.62 -16.43 -12.88
N THR A 35 -1.28 -15.14 -13.01
CA THR A 35 -2.05 -14.06 -12.38
C THR A 35 -3.20 -13.53 -13.24
N VAL A 36 -3.25 -13.87 -14.53
CA VAL A 36 -4.30 -13.45 -15.46
C VAL A 36 -4.99 -14.70 -16.02
N PRO A 37 -6.34 -14.74 -16.09
CA PRO A 37 -7.06 -15.86 -16.68
C PRO A 37 -6.67 -15.99 -18.15
N SER A 38 -6.07 -17.12 -18.49
CA SER A 38 -5.57 -17.42 -19.81
C SER A 38 -5.54 -18.91 -20.03
N PHE A 39 -5.66 -19.32 -21.28
CA PHE A 39 -5.60 -20.72 -21.68
C PHE A 39 -4.81 -20.82 -22.98
N LYS A 40 -4.32 -22.03 -23.28
CA LYS A 40 -3.53 -22.29 -24.47
C LYS A 40 -4.41 -23.00 -25.49
N GLU A 41 -4.51 -22.45 -26.68
CA GLU A 41 -5.25 -23.03 -27.80
C GLU A 41 -4.33 -23.05 -29.02
N ARG A 42 -4.11 -24.24 -29.59
CA ARG A 42 -3.24 -24.46 -30.77
C ARG A 42 -1.87 -23.78 -30.64
N GLY A 43 -1.24 -23.92 -29.46
CA GLY A 43 0.09 -23.35 -29.20
C GLY A 43 0.12 -21.86 -28.84
N ARG A 44 -1.01 -21.14 -28.95
CA ARG A 44 -1.09 -19.70 -28.68
C ARG A 44 -1.86 -19.41 -27.40
N TRP A 45 -1.45 -18.36 -26.68
CA TRP A 45 -2.17 -17.89 -25.50
C TRP A 45 -3.42 -17.12 -25.92
N LYS A 46 -4.53 -17.48 -25.28
CA LYS A 46 -5.86 -16.92 -25.47
C LYS A 46 -6.43 -16.47 -24.13
N LEU A 47 -7.21 -15.40 -24.16
CA LEU A 47 -7.82 -14.80 -22.98
C LEU A 47 -9.28 -14.50 -23.29
N LYS A 48 -10.23 -15.00 -22.49
CA LYS A 48 -11.65 -14.67 -22.67
C LYS A 48 -11.90 -13.22 -22.28
N LYS A 49 -12.70 -12.49 -23.05
CA LYS A 49 -13.03 -11.09 -22.76
C LYS A 49 -13.79 -10.98 -21.43
N SER A 50 -14.73 -11.89 -21.15
CA SER A 50 -15.48 -11.88 -19.89
C SER A 50 -14.57 -12.08 -18.66
N ASP A 51 -13.65 -13.06 -18.73
CA ASP A 51 -12.68 -13.33 -17.67
C ASP A 51 -11.73 -12.15 -17.47
N LEU A 52 -11.25 -11.53 -18.56
CA LEU A 52 -10.41 -10.33 -18.49
C LEU A 52 -11.14 -9.14 -17.87
N ALA A 53 -12.42 -8.94 -18.21
CA ALA A 53 -13.23 -7.88 -17.64
C ALA A 53 -13.46 -8.10 -16.13
N ARG A 54 -13.77 -9.35 -15.73
CA ARG A 54 -13.90 -9.72 -14.30
C ARG A 54 -12.59 -9.53 -13.56
N TRP A 55 -11.49 -10.05 -14.11
CA TRP A 55 -10.15 -9.91 -13.57
C TRP A 55 -9.74 -8.45 -13.41
N ARG A 56 -10.08 -7.58 -14.38
CA ARG A 56 -9.85 -6.14 -14.27
C ARG A 56 -10.62 -5.55 -13.09
N LYS A 57 -11.91 -5.84 -12.97
CA LYS A 57 -12.74 -5.37 -11.84
C LYS A 57 -12.21 -5.84 -10.48
N GLU A 58 -11.76 -7.09 -10.39
CA GLU A 58 -11.17 -7.63 -9.16
C GLU A 58 -9.86 -6.93 -8.79
N ARG A 59 -9.06 -6.53 -9.79
CA ARG A 59 -7.83 -5.74 -9.57
C ARG A 59 -8.09 -4.27 -9.25
N GLU A 60 -9.21 -3.72 -9.70
CA GLU A 60 -9.66 -2.37 -9.35
C GLU A 60 -10.20 -2.32 -7.92
N LYS A 61 -10.81 -3.40 -7.42
CA LYS A 61 -11.20 -3.52 -6.01
C LYS A 61 -9.96 -3.53 -5.11
N LYS A 62 -9.67 -2.38 -4.51
CA LYS A 62 -8.71 -2.33 -3.41
C LYS A 62 -9.31 -3.05 -2.19
N PRO A 63 -8.51 -3.83 -1.44
CA PRO A 63 -9.03 -4.53 -0.27
C PRO A 63 -9.52 -3.51 0.76
N ALA A 64 -10.75 -3.66 1.24
CA ALA A 64 -11.22 -2.88 2.38
C ALA A 64 -10.31 -3.18 3.59
N VAL A 65 -9.70 -2.14 4.15
CA VAL A 65 -8.84 -2.29 5.31
C VAL A 65 -9.70 -2.52 6.55
N LYS A 66 -9.42 -3.61 7.28
CA LYS A 66 -10.00 -3.82 8.61
C LYS A 66 -9.32 -2.89 9.61
N TRP A 67 -10.03 -1.86 10.03
CA TRP A 67 -9.60 -0.92 11.06
C TRP A 67 -9.79 -1.53 12.46
N ARG A 68 -8.79 -1.37 13.32
CA ARG A 68 -8.81 -1.83 14.72
C ARG A 68 -8.45 -0.65 15.63
N PRO A 69 -9.14 -0.47 16.77
CA PRO A 69 -8.82 0.60 17.70
C PRO A 69 -7.41 0.42 18.27
N LEU A 70 -6.68 1.52 18.41
CA LEU A 70 -5.36 1.55 19.03
C LEU A 70 -5.52 1.89 20.52
N GLY A 71 -5.84 0.86 21.32
CA GLY A 71 -5.82 0.85 22.78
C GLY A 71 -6.51 2.06 23.44
N PHE A 72 -5.71 3.09 23.74
CA PHE A 72 -6.07 4.26 24.56
C PHE A 72 -6.25 5.55 23.76
N SER A 73 -6.18 5.51 22.44
CA SER A 73 -6.32 6.68 21.57
C SER A 73 -7.55 6.54 20.67
N ASP A 74 -8.11 7.66 20.24
CA ASP A 74 -9.17 7.73 19.22
C ASP A 74 -8.70 7.24 17.84
N LEU A 75 -7.43 6.82 17.73
CA LEU A 75 -6.82 6.32 16.51
C LEU A 75 -7.18 4.87 16.26
N GLN A 76 -7.42 4.57 15.01
CA GLN A 76 -7.57 3.22 14.49
C GLN A 76 -6.35 2.87 13.64
N THR A 77 -5.93 1.61 13.65
CA THR A 77 -4.85 1.12 12.78
C THR A 77 -5.34 0.02 11.86
N GLY A 78 -4.75 -0.04 10.67
CA GLY A 78 -5.22 -0.91 9.62
C GLY A 78 -4.12 -1.31 8.65
N GLY A 79 -4.46 -2.28 7.80
CA GLY A 79 -3.61 -2.72 6.70
C GLY A 79 -2.46 -3.63 7.12
N ARG A 80 -1.75 -4.11 6.12
CA ARG A 80 -0.51 -4.86 6.20
C ARG A 80 0.64 -3.93 6.56
N VAL A 81 1.52 -4.42 7.41
CA VAL A 81 2.77 -3.75 7.75
C VAL A 81 3.68 -3.59 6.53
N VAL A 82 4.33 -2.44 6.41
CA VAL A 82 5.35 -2.16 5.41
C VAL A 82 6.67 -1.88 6.13
N PRO A 83 7.74 -2.66 5.90
CA PRO A 83 9.02 -2.41 6.55
C PRO A 83 9.65 -1.13 5.99
N ILE A 84 10.12 -0.26 6.88
CA ILE A 84 10.80 0.99 6.54
C ILE A 84 12.15 1.09 7.26
N LYS A 85 13.11 1.74 6.61
CA LYS A 85 14.47 1.95 7.13
C LYS A 85 14.83 3.42 7.32
N SER A 86 13.99 4.32 6.84
CA SER A 86 14.19 5.76 7.01
C SER A 86 12.88 6.52 7.05
N LEU A 87 12.87 7.63 7.77
CA LEU A 87 11.84 8.66 7.74
C LEU A 87 12.47 10.00 7.36
N ARG A 88 11.72 10.84 6.66
CA ARG A 88 12.01 12.27 6.54
C ARG A 88 11.25 12.97 7.65
N LEU A 89 11.95 13.73 8.47
CA LEU A 89 11.34 14.53 9.53
C LEU A 89 11.82 15.96 9.36
N MET A 90 10.91 16.91 9.59
CA MET A 90 11.24 18.32 9.60
C MET A 90 11.96 18.65 10.92
N ASP A 91 13.04 19.41 10.84
CA ASP A 91 13.63 20.01 12.03
C ASP A 91 12.85 21.26 12.47
N SER A 92 13.27 21.86 13.58
CA SER A 92 12.64 23.07 14.13
C SER A 92 12.79 24.31 13.22
N ILE A 93 13.63 24.25 12.19
CA ILE A 93 13.94 25.35 11.27
C ILE A 93 13.20 25.15 9.92
N GLY A 94 12.43 24.06 9.76
CA GLY A 94 11.68 23.78 8.54
C GLY A 94 12.43 22.95 7.51
N CYS A 95 13.65 22.49 7.82
CA CYS A 95 14.45 21.69 6.92
C CYS A 95 14.13 20.20 7.08
N TRP A 96 13.95 19.53 5.95
CA TRP A 96 13.66 18.11 5.91
C TRP A 96 14.94 17.26 5.96
N HIS A 97 15.10 16.49 7.03
CA HIS A 97 16.23 15.57 7.17
C HIS A 97 15.78 14.12 7.13
N ARG A 98 16.62 13.26 6.55
CA ARG A 98 16.36 11.82 6.49
C ARG A 98 17.03 11.12 7.66
N TYR A 99 16.23 10.57 8.56
CA TYR A 99 16.68 9.77 9.68
C TYR A 99 16.51 8.29 9.42
N ARG A 100 17.49 7.49 9.82
CA ARG A 100 17.37 6.03 9.81
C ARG A 100 16.40 5.59 10.89
N VAL A 101 15.53 4.62 10.62
CA VAL A 101 14.66 4.01 11.63
C VAL A 101 14.93 2.52 11.77
N SER A 102 14.88 2.03 12.99
CA SER A 102 15.11 0.62 13.32
C SER A 102 14.39 0.19 14.57
N THR A 103 14.28 -1.12 14.74
CA THR A 103 13.64 -1.76 15.88
C THR A 103 14.68 -2.18 16.93
N VAL A 104 14.50 -1.73 18.17
CA VAL A 104 15.37 -2.04 19.32
C VAL A 104 14.54 -2.63 20.48
N GLN A 105 15.19 -3.29 21.44
CA GLN A 105 14.50 -3.94 22.58
C GLN A 105 14.51 -3.09 23.87
N GLY A 106 15.30 -2.02 23.91
CA GLY A 106 15.48 -1.19 25.11
C GLY A 106 15.13 0.28 24.90
N ILE A 107 14.75 0.96 25.97
CA ILE A 107 14.31 2.37 25.92
C ILE A 107 15.50 3.32 25.75
N LEU A 108 16.57 3.13 26.52
CA LEU A 108 17.68 4.10 26.60
C LEU A 108 18.95 3.61 25.90
N ASN A 109 19.66 4.56 25.28
CA ASN A 109 21.02 4.44 24.72
C ASN A 109 21.25 3.25 23.78
N GLN A 110 20.18 2.71 23.17
CA GLN A 110 20.29 1.59 22.26
C GLN A 110 20.98 1.98 20.96
N LYS A 111 21.87 1.13 20.47
CA LYS A 111 22.44 1.28 19.12
C LYS A 111 21.41 0.90 18.07
N ALA A 112 21.52 1.50 16.89
CA ALA A 112 20.64 1.18 15.78
C ALA A 112 20.90 -0.24 15.25
N THR A 113 19.83 -1.01 15.11
CA THR A 113 19.86 -2.42 14.70
C THR A 113 19.58 -2.57 13.21
N LYS A 114 19.88 -3.75 12.64
CA LYS A 114 19.57 -4.08 11.22
C LYS A 114 18.08 -4.33 10.98
N VAL A 115 17.31 -4.61 12.03
CA VAL A 115 15.87 -4.86 11.96
C VAL A 115 15.13 -3.56 11.60
N PRO A 116 14.37 -3.53 10.48
CA PRO A 116 13.64 -2.34 10.07
C PRO A 116 12.49 -2.03 11.05
N ALA A 117 12.02 -0.80 11.02
CA ALA A 117 10.75 -0.44 11.66
C ALA A 117 9.57 -0.87 10.77
N TRP A 118 8.39 -0.98 11.36
CA TRP A 118 7.15 -1.26 10.63
C TRP A 118 6.33 0.01 10.50
N ALA A 119 5.83 0.27 9.30
CA ALA A 119 4.83 1.30 9.03
C ALA A 119 3.47 0.65 8.78
N ARG A 120 2.41 1.24 9.32
CA ARG A 120 1.01 0.82 9.17
C ARG A 120 0.13 2.04 8.93
N LEU A 121 -1.05 1.82 8.36
CA LEU A 121 -2.03 2.90 8.22
C LEU A 121 -2.63 3.21 9.59
N ALA A 122 -2.80 4.50 9.88
CA ALA A 122 -3.46 5.01 11.08
C ALA A 122 -4.54 5.99 10.68
N LYS A 123 -5.73 5.88 11.26
CA LYS A 123 -6.89 6.69 10.95
C LYS A 123 -7.37 7.39 12.21
N ASP A 124 -7.65 8.68 12.11
CA ASP A 124 -8.17 9.49 13.18
C ASP A 124 -9.71 9.53 13.18
N LYS A 125 -10.32 10.08 14.22
CA LYS A 125 -11.78 10.24 14.39
C LYS A 125 -12.45 11.01 13.25
N GLU A 126 -11.72 11.96 12.65
CA GLU A 126 -12.18 12.74 11.48
C GLU A 126 -12.13 11.95 10.16
N GLY A 127 -11.59 10.72 10.20
CA GLY A 127 -11.39 9.87 9.04
C GLY A 127 -10.14 10.19 8.23
N LYS A 128 -9.29 11.09 8.70
CA LYS A 128 -7.96 11.36 8.14
C LYS A 128 -7.04 10.18 8.40
N ILE A 129 -6.25 9.81 7.41
CA ILE A 129 -5.35 8.66 7.41
C ILE A 129 -3.92 9.16 7.28
N GLY A 130 -3.10 8.79 8.25
CA GLY A 130 -1.65 8.91 8.23
C GLY A 130 -0.98 7.55 8.41
N VAL A 131 0.21 7.58 8.99
CA VAL A 131 1.08 6.41 9.14
C VAL A 131 1.49 6.28 10.60
N LEU A 132 1.25 5.10 11.18
CA LEU A 132 1.84 4.69 12.44
C LEU A 132 3.11 3.90 12.17
N VAL A 133 4.22 4.38 12.72
CA VAL A 133 5.51 3.68 12.69
C VAL A 133 5.77 3.07 14.05
N THR A 134 6.06 1.77 14.09
CA THR A 134 6.38 1.02 15.31
C THR A 134 7.68 0.25 15.13
N GLY A 135 8.26 -0.23 16.24
CA GLY A 135 9.23 -1.32 16.13
C GLY A 135 8.54 -2.61 15.64
N ALA A 136 9.33 -3.46 15.01
CA ALA A 136 8.94 -4.80 14.60
C ALA A 136 8.83 -5.72 15.82
N HIS A 137 7.93 -6.71 15.76
CA HIS A 137 7.80 -7.76 16.79
C HIS A 137 7.73 -7.21 18.23
N PHE A 138 6.91 -6.18 18.46
CA PHE A 138 6.75 -5.51 19.77
C PHE A 138 7.99 -4.78 20.29
N GLY A 139 9.04 -4.64 19.47
CA GLY A 139 10.18 -3.80 19.81
C GLY A 139 9.84 -2.31 19.78
N LEU A 140 10.75 -1.52 20.31
CA LEU A 140 10.69 -0.07 20.30
C LEU A 140 11.28 0.50 19.02
N LEU A 141 10.76 1.65 18.61
CA LEU A 141 11.25 2.42 17.48
C LEU A 141 12.42 3.29 17.92
N LYS A 142 13.56 3.15 17.23
CA LYS A 142 14.67 4.09 17.31
C LYS A 142 14.72 4.94 16.05
N ILE A 143 14.83 6.26 16.21
CA ILE A 143 14.92 7.24 15.11
C ILE A 143 16.29 7.92 15.16
N GLY A 144 17.10 7.70 14.13
CA GLY A 144 18.42 8.30 13.97
C GLY A 144 19.35 8.00 15.15
N ARG A 145 19.98 9.06 15.67
CA ARG A 145 20.88 9.02 16.83
C ARG A 145 20.17 9.41 18.13
N SER A 146 18.83 9.39 18.17
CA SER A 146 18.06 9.73 19.37
C SER A 146 18.56 8.92 20.58
N ARG A 147 18.65 9.57 21.74
CA ARG A 147 19.08 8.93 22.99
C ARG A 147 18.01 7.97 23.55
N GLN A 148 16.76 8.24 23.21
CA GLN A 148 15.60 7.48 23.63
C GLN A 148 14.93 6.78 22.43
N SER A 149 14.42 5.59 22.69
CA SER A 149 13.58 4.81 21.79
C SER A 149 12.13 4.96 22.24
N GLN A 150 11.21 4.99 21.29
CA GLN A 150 9.80 5.27 21.51
C GLN A 150 8.92 4.09 21.09
N PRO A 151 7.74 3.89 21.68
CA PRO A 151 6.86 2.78 21.31
C PRO A 151 6.32 2.92 19.87
N TYR A 152 5.98 4.14 19.47
CA TYR A 152 5.51 4.46 18.13
C TYR A 152 5.82 5.90 17.73
N PHE A 153 5.65 6.20 16.45
CA PHE A 153 5.70 7.54 15.87
C PHE A 153 4.58 7.71 14.85
N LEU A 154 3.76 8.74 15.00
CA LEU A 154 2.71 9.09 14.03
C LEU A 154 3.28 10.10 13.04
N THR A 155 3.03 9.87 11.76
CA THR A 155 3.55 10.72 10.70
C THR A 155 2.64 10.71 9.48
N SER A 156 2.81 11.71 8.63
CA SER A 156 2.18 11.81 7.32
C SER A 156 2.92 10.98 6.25
N PHE A 157 2.34 10.86 5.06
CA PHE A 157 2.89 10.01 3.98
C PHE A 157 4.15 10.59 3.31
N ASP A 158 4.33 11.91 3.32
CA ASP A 158 5.50 12.62 2.79
C ASP A 158 6.79 12.34 3.57
N ALA A 159 6.66 11.95 4.85
CA ALA A 159 7.78 11.47 5.66
C ALA A 159 8.35 10.13 5.15
N LEU A 160 7.62 9.38 4.33
CA LEU A 160 8.04 8.07 3.84
C LEU A 160 8.79 8.14 2.51
N SER A 161 9.54 7.07 2.21
CA SER A 161 10.02 6.85 0.83
C SER A 161 8.84 6.62 -0.12
N LYS A 162 8.97 7.03 -1.40
CA LYS A 162 7.92 6.80 -2.43
C LYS A 162 7.52 5.33 -2.56
N ARG A 163 8.46 4.40 -2.34
CA ARG A 163 8.18 2.96 -2.32
C ARG A 163 7.27 2.57 -1.15
N ALA A 164 7.57 3.05 0.06
CA ALA A 164 6.78 2.75 1.25
C ALA A 164 5.42 3.44 1.21
N GLN A 165 5.37 4.70 0.78
CA GLN A 165 4.15 5.47 0.54
C GLN A 165 3.23 4.69 -0.41
N LYS A 166 3.72 4.28 -1.58
CA LYS A 166 2.96 3.48 -2.55
C LYS A 166 2.50 2.14 -1.97
N ALA A 167 3.35 1.46 -1.21
CA ALA A 167 3.01 0.16 -0.61
C ALA A 167 1.90 0.25 0.45
N LEU A 168 1.80 1.36 1.18
CA LEU A 168 0.72 1.62 2.14
C LEU A 168 -0.56 2.08 1.42
N LEU A 169 -0.45 3.08 0.54
CA LEU A 169 -1.59 3.67 -0.17
C LEU A 169 -2.29 2.68 -1.12
N ASN A 170 -1.56 1.72 -1.70
CA ASN A 170 -2.17 0.66 -2.53
C ASN A 170 -3.14 -0.24 -1.76
N GLN A 171 -3.18 -0.16 -0.44
CA GLN A 171 -4.05 -0.99 0.39
C GLN A 171 -5.43 -0.39 0.62
N ILE A 172 -5.62 0.90 0.37
CA ILE A 172 -6.87 1.63 0.62
C ILE A 172 -7.32 2.36 -0.64
N ASP A 173 -8.62 2.56 -0.79
CA ASP A 173 -9.08 3.56 -1.75
C ASP A 173 -9.10 4.95 -1.12
N TYR A 174 -8.41 5.91 -1.74
CA TYR A 174 -8.02 7.12 -1.06
C TYR A 174 -8.07 8.37 -1.94
N GLU A 175 -8.25 9.50 -1.27
CA GLU A 175 -7.99 10.85 -1.74
C GLU A 175 -6.84 11.44 -0.91
N LEU A 176 -5.90 12.11 -1.57
CA LEU A 176 -4.82 12.80 -0.87
C LEU A 176 -5.31 14.16 -0.40
N LEU A 177 -4.94 14.49 0.83
CA LEU A 177 -5.18 15.79 1.45
C LEU A 177 -3.83 16.40 1.76
N GLU A 178 -3.61 17.63 1.29
CA GLU A 178 -2.46 18.43 1.68
C GLU A 178 -2.90 19.45 2.73
N GLU A 179 -2.49 19.24 3.97
CA GLU A 179 -2.79 20.14 5.10
C GLU A 179 -1.48 20.55 5.77
N GLY A 180 -1.22 21.85 5.86
CA GLY A 180 -0.05 22.38 6.59
C GLY A 180 1.31 21.86 6.10
N GLY A 181 1.44 21.57 4.80
CA GLY A 181 2.67 21.02 4.23
C GLY A 181 2.86 19.51 4.45
N THR A 182 1.86 18.81 5.00
CA THR A 182 1.87 17.36 5.19
C THR A 182 0.87 16.67 4.27
N ILE A 183 1.22 15.47 3.80
CA ILE A 183 0.36 14.66 2.93
C ILE A 183 -0.35 13.61 3.78
N LEU A 184 -1.65 13.80 3.96
CA LEU A 184 -2.56 12.82 4.56
C LEU A 184 -3.41 12.16 3.46
N ALA A 185 -4.10 11.10 3.82
CA ALA A 185 -5.08 10.47 2.95
C ALA A 185 -6.45 10.43 3.62
N LYS A 186 -7.53 10.30 2.85
CA LYS A 186 -8.87 10.02 3.36
C LYS A 186 -9.47 8.92 2.51
N GLU A 187 -10.18 7.98 3.12
CA GLU A 187 -10.85 6.93 2.37
C GLU A 187 -11.94 7.53 1.48
N ARG A 188 -11.95 7.16 0.19
CA ARG A 188 -13.10 7.44 -0.68
C ARG A 188 -14.28 6.65 -0.13
N LYS A 189 -15.26 7.35 0.44
CA LYS A 189 -16.55 6.71 0.73
C LYS A 189 -17.21 6.48 -0.63
N GLU A 190 -17.57 5.24 -0.94
CA GLU A 190 -18.53 4.99 -2.02
C GLU A 190 -19.80 5.73 -1.63
N THR A 191 -20.12 6.84 -2.33
CA THR A 191 -21.43 7.45 -2.25
C THR A 191 -22.41 6.40 -2.73
N ASN A 192 -23.16 5.83 -1.79
CA ASN A 192 -24.22 4.87 -2.07
C ASN A 192 -25.42 5.60 -2.67
#